data_AF-B8M8P6-F1
#
_entry.id   AF-B8M8P6-F1
#
_cell.length_a   1.000
_cell.length_b   1.000
_cell.length_c   1.000
_cell.angle_alpha   90.00
_cell.angle_beta   90.00
_cell.angle_gamma   90.00
#
_symmetry.space_group_name_H-M   'P 1'
#
loop_
_entity.id
_entity.type
_entity.pdbx_description
1 polymer ?
#
loop_
_entity_poly.entity_id
_entity_poly.type
_entity_poly.pdbx_seq_one_letter_code
_entity_poly.pdbx_strand_id
1 'polypeptide(L)'
;MKMQSQWSLATKILTKLIISYLVLCGLFYSFEHYYYVLRFRFSDSIKSSEHDYDGPIRINETEIPHVRYDTGFDPGSTTIYGYPRKGGLYTLPHALGVEFDFLGLDRFGLTGSKEEEIKPSDEEEVFCNKMRQLGAKWFPDRRLYCLYSRRPASSKPHGVLHVGWPSNGGVWVLHIGEMEAIFETEPWGIIYNALNMDERCQIIERLGGKFYPDPKRCPYLDLADDPSP
;
A
#
# COMPACT_ATOMS: atom_id res chain seq x y z
N MET A 1 -40.83 51.00 -36.47
CA MET A 1 -39.48 51.02 -35.83
C MET A 1 -39.30 50.05 -34.66
N LYS A 2 -40.27 49.82 -33.75
CA LYS A 2 -40.11 48.88 -32.61
C LYS A 2 -39.82 47.42 -33.01
N MET A 3 -40.38 46.96 -34.13
CA MET A 3 -40.24 45.57 -34.59
C MET A 3 -38.79 45.25 -35.03
N GLN A 4 -38.14 46.12 -35.81
CA GLN A 4 -36.74 45.91 -36.26
C GLN A 4 -35.74 45.88 -35.09
N SER A 5 -35.99 46.65 -34.02
CA SER A 5 -35.16 46.64 -32.81
C SER A 5 -35.26 45.32 -32.04
N GLN A 6 -36.45 44.73 -31.96
CA GLN A 6 -36.67 43.43 -31.32
C GLN A 6 -36.00 42.27 -32.07
N TRP A 7 -36.05 42.27 -33.42
CA TRP A 7 -35.33 41.31 -34.26
C TRP A 7 -33.81 41.42 -34.11
N SER A 8 -33.27 42.63 -33.94
CA SER A 8 -31.84 42.85 -33.71
C SER A 8 -31.39 42.37 -32.31
N LEU A 9 -32.24 42.50 -31.30
CA LEU A 9 -31.93 42.03 -29.96
C LEU A 9 -31.97 40.49 -29.87
N ALA A 10 -33.00 39.88 -30.47
CA ALA A 10 -33.15 38.43 -30.51
C ALA A 10 -31.98 37.74 -31.24
N THR A 11 -31.54 38.30 -32.36
CA THR A 11 -30.39 37.77 -33.12
C THR A 11 -29.09 37.82 -32.31
N LYS A 12 -28.84 38.92 -31.55
CA LYS A 12 -27.67 39.04 -30.66
C LYS A 12 -27.67 38.05 -29.50
N ILE A 13 -28.85 37.79 -28.90
CA ILE A 13 -28.98 36.80 -27.82
C ILE A 13 -28.72 35.40 -28.37
N LEU A 14 -29.32 35.07 -29.52
CA LEU A 14 -29.14 33.77 -30.16
C LEU A 14 -27.67 33.51 -30.54
N THR A 15 -26.96 34.52 -31.07
CA THR A 15 -25.53 34.36 -31.40
C THR A 15 -24.69 34.08 -30.16
N LYS A 16 -24.96 34.78 -29.04
CA LYS A 16 -24.25 34.54 -27.78
C LYS A 16 -24.48 33.14 -27.23
N LEU A 17 -25.72 32.63 -27.30
CA LEU A 17 -26.05 31.28 -26.86
C LEU A 17 -25.35 30.21 -27.71
N ILE A 18 -25.31 30.40 -29.03
CA ILE A 18 -24.62 29.48 -29.94
C ILE A 18 -23.12 29.47 -29.65
N ILE A 19 -22.49 30.63 -29.49
CA ILE A 19 -21.05 30.72 -29.16
C ILE A 19 -20.76 30.05 -27.81
N SER A 20 -21.58 30.31 -26.79
CA SER A 20 -21.42 29.67 -25.47
C SER A 20 -21.54 28.16 -25.55
N TYR A 21 -22.51 27.65 -26.34
CA TYR A 21 -22.68 26.22 -26.54
C TYR A 21 -21.48 25.60 -27.26
N LEU A 22 -20.97 26.24 -28.31
CA LEU A 22 -19.78 25.76 -29.03
C LEU A 22 -18.53 25.73 -28.14
N VAL A 23 -18.35 26.71 -27.25
CA VAL A 23 -17.26 26.72 -26.27
C VAL A 23 -17.41 25.57 -25.27
N LEU A 24 -18.61 25.34 -24.75
CA LEU A 24 -18.88 24.22 -23.83
C LEU A 24 -18.67 22.86 -24.51
N CYS A 25 -19.12 22.68 -25.75
CA CYS A 25 -18.84 21.48 -26.53
C CYS A 25 -17.34 21.30 -26.78
N GLY A 26 -16.61 22.37 -27.11
CA GLY A 26 -15.16 22.32 -27.28
C GLY A 26 -14.44 21.87 -26.01
N LEU A 27 -14.80 22.45 -24.86
CA LEU A 27 -14.25 22.07 -23.57
C LEU A 27 -14.58 20.62 -23.20
N PHE A 28 -15.81 20.17 -23.47
CA PHE A 28 -16.23 18.79 -23.22
C PHE A 28 -15.48 17.78 -24.12
N TYR A 29 -15.31 18.09 -25.41
CA TYR A 29 -14.53 17.27 -26.32
C TYR A 29 -13.04 17.23 -25.94
N SER A 30 -12.47 18.36 -25.54
CA SER A 30 -11.09 18.39 -25.05
C SER A 30 -10.92 17.59 -23.76
N PHE A 31 -11.92 17.63 -22.87
CA PHE A 31 -11.94 16.84 -21.64
C PHE A 31 -12.03 15.35 -21.94
N GLU A 32 -13.00 14.90 -22.74
CA GLU A 32 -13.12 13.49 -23.15
C GLU A 32 -11.88 12.98 -23.88
N HIS A 33 -11.29 13.78 -24.78
CA HIS A 33 -10.06 13.40 -25.48
C HIS A 33 -8.86 13.36 -24.54
N TYR A 34 -8.76 14.28 -23.58
CA TYR A 34 -7.73 14.25 -22.54
C TYR A 34 -7.85 13.00 -21.67
N TYR A 35 -9.07 12.63 -21.24
CA TYR A 35 -9.32 11.39 -20.50
C TYR A 35 -9.02 10.14 -21.34
N TYR A 36 -9.37 10.14 -22.63
CA TYR A 36 -9.02 9.04 -23.54
C TYR A 36 -7.51 8.89 -23.70
N VAL A 37 -6.78 9.98 -23.92
CA VAL A 37 -5.32 9.96 -24.06
C VAL A 37 -4.64 9.56 -22.75
N LEU A 38 -5.11 10.05 -21.60
CA LEU A 38 -4.61 9.62 -20.29
C LEU A 38 -4.86 8.13 -20.07
N ARG A 39 -6.08 7.63 -20.32
CA ARG A 39 -6.43 6.22 -20.18
C ARG A 39 -5.64 5.32 -21.14
N PHE A 40 -5.41 5.78 -22.36
CA PHE A 40 -4.64 5.04 -23.37
C PHE A 40 -3.15 5.00 -23.01
N ARG A 41 -2.55 6.12 -22.60
CA ARG A 41 -1.16 6.13 -22.12
C ARG A 41 -0.97 5.31 -20.84
N PHE A 42 -1.95 5.29 -19.94
CA PHE A 42 -1.93 4.42 -18.76
C PHE A 42 -2.02 2.94 -19.17
N SER A 43 -2.88 2.60 -20.14
CA SER A 43 -2.99 1.25 -20.68
C SER A 43 -1.73 0.78 -21.41
N ASP A 44 -1.08 1.65 -22.18
CA ASP A 44 0.15 1.31 -22.91
C ASP A 44 1.35 1.23 -21.97
N SER A 45 1.37 2.04 -20.90
CA SER A 45 2.37 1.89 -19.83
C SER A 45 2.22 0.57 -19.07
N ILE A 46 0.99 0.09 -18.87
CA ILE A 46 0.72 -1.23 -18.26
C ILE A 46 1.16 -2.35 -19.22
N LYS A 47 0.89 -2.23 -20.52
CA LYS A 47 1.29 -3.25 -21.52
C LYS A 47 2.78 -3.26 -21.79
N SER A 48 3.46 -2.12 -21.72
CA SER A 48 4.92 -2.04 -21.92
C SER A 48 5.73 -2.69 -20.78
N SER A 49 5.12 -2.94 -19.61
CA SER A 49 5.78 -3.67 -18.53
C SER A 49 5.56 -5.19 -18.59
N GLU A 50 4.81 -5.70 -19.58
CA GLU A 50 4.67 -7.13 -19.88
C GLU A 50 5.79 -7.64 -20.81
N HIS A 51 6.97 -7.00 -20.80
CA HIS A 51 8.15 -7.53 -21.49
C HIS A 51 8.72 -8.74 -20.73
N ASP A 52 8.26 -9.91 -21.19
CA ASP A 52 9.03 -11.13 -21.42
C ASP A 52 9.97 -11.62 -20.31
N TYR A 53 9.39 -12.32 -19.33
CA TYR A 53 10.08 -13.37 -18.58
C TYR A 53 9.31 -14.69 -18.74
N ASP A 54 9.24 -15.22 -19.96
CA ASP A 54 8.63 -16.53 -20.25
C ASP A 54 9.64 -17.67 -20.05
N GLY A 55 10.16 -17.78 -18.83
CA GLY A 55 10.93 -18.94 -18.38
C GLY A 55 10.23 -19.58 -17.19
N PRO A 56 10.01 -20.91 -17.16
CA PRO A 56 9.53 -21.57 -15.95
C PRO A 56 10.63 -21.46 -14.89
N ILE A 57 10.51 -20.49 -13.99
CA ILE A 57 11.35 -20.44 -12.79
C ILE A 57 10.98 -21.68 -11.99
N ARG A 58 11.85 -22.69 -12.04
CA ARG A 58 11.84 -23.82 -11.13
C ARG A 58 12.16 -23.28 -9.74
N ILE A 59 11.14 -22.81 -9.04
CA ILE A 59 11.22 -22.64 -7.59
C ILE A 59 11.24 -24.05 -7.00
N ASN A 60 12.44 -24.61 -6.83
CA ASN A 60 12.63 -25.78 -5.98
C ASN A 60 12.19 -25.37 -4.56
N GLU A 61 11.14 -26.02 -4.05
CA GLU A 61 10.56 -25.78 -2.71
C GLU A 61 11.57 -25.98 -1.57
N THR A 62 12.72 -26.58 -1.83
CA THR A 62 13.68 -27.09 -0.84
C THR A 62 14.86 -26.17 -0.53
N GLU A 63 15.00 -24.99 -1.16
CA GLU A 63 16.29 -24.26 -1.13
C GLU A 63 16.18 -22.73 -0.94
N ILE A 64 15.05 -22.21 -0.47
CA ILE A 64 14.98 -20.78 -0.09
C ILE A 64 15.28 -20.69 1.42
N PRO A 65 16.45 -20.19 1.84
CA PRO A 65 16.80 -20.12 3.24
C PRO A 65 15.76 -19.33 4.04
N HIS A 66 15.55 -19.75 5.29
CA HIS A 66 14.72 -19.04 6.25
C HIS A 66 15.40 -17.73 6.65
N VAL A 67 15.27 -16.70 5.80
CA VAL A 67 15.83 -15.38 6.05
C VAL A 67 14.88 -14.55 6.90
N ARG A 68 15.42 -13.75 7.82
CA ARG A 68 14.63 -12.85 8.68
C ARG A 68 14.01 -11.71 7.88
N TYR A 69 14.73 -11.15 6.91
CA TYR A 69 14.23 -10.14 6.00
C TYR A 69 14.91 -10.29 4.65
N ASP A 70 14.26 -9.76 3.63
CA ASP A 70 14.78 -9.62 2.28
C ASP A 70 14.64 -8.15 1.87
N THR A 71 15.76 -7.54 1.53
CA THR A 71 15.84 -6.23 0.89
C THR A 71 15.77 -6.53 -0.60
N GLY A 72 14.55 -6.58 -1.14
CA GLY A 72 14.28 -7.05 -2.48
C GLY A 72 14.99 -6.23 -3.55
N PHE A 73 14.77 -6.59 -4.82
CA PHE A 73 15.40 -5.92 -5.96
C PHE A 73 14.82 -4.53 -6.23
N ASP A 74 13.57 -4.27 -5.80
CA ASP A 74 12.91 -2.99 -6.00
C ASP A 74 13.37 -1.97 -4.94
N PRO A 75 13.70 -0.72 -5.32
CA PRO A 75 14.12 0.32 -4.38
C PRO A 75 13.10 0.51 -3.24
N GLY A 76 13.56 0.42 -1.99
CA GLY A 76 12.71 0.61 -0.81
C GLY A 76 11.79 -0.57 -0.46
N SER A 77 11.94 -1.73 -1.11
CA SER A 77 11.16 -2.94 -0.80
C SER A 77 11.89 -3.83 0.21
N THR A 78 11.67 -3.59 1.50
CA THR A 78 12.16 -4.50 2.54
C THR A 78 11.01 -5.33 3.08
N THR A 79 11.09 -6.65 2.97
CA THR A 79 10.09 -7.56 3.53
C THR A 79 10.69 -8.32 4.69
N ILE A 80 10.02 -8.26 5.84
CA ILE A 80 10.40 -9.03 7.04
C ILE A 80 9.55 -10.29 7.10
N TYR A 81 10.16 -11.39 7.55
CA TYR A 81 9.58 -12.72 7.65
C TYR A 81 9.58 -13.21 9.10
N GLY A 82 8.50 -13.88 9.49
CA GLY A 82 8.36 -14.57 10.77
C GLY A 82 7.76 -15.97 10.60
N TYR A 83 8.24 -16.92 11.38
CA TYR A 83 7.90 -18.35 11.24
C TYR A 83 7.17 -18.86 12.49
N PRO A 84 5.83 -18.72 12.57
CA PRO A 84 5.09 -19.07 13.76
C PRO A 84 5.03 -20.59 13.96
N ARG A 85 4.79 -21.03 15.21
CA ARG A 85 4.70 -22.45 15.57
C ARG A 85 3.60 -23.22 14.85
N LYS A 86 2.49 -22.55 14.56
CA LYS A 86 1.37 -23.11 13.79
C LYS A 86 1.73 -23.42 12.32
N GLY A 87 2.95 -23.10 11.91
CA GLY A 87 3.41 -23.25 10.54
C GLY A 87 2.97 -22.08 9.66
N GLY A 88 3.46 -22.11 8.42
CA GLY A 88 3.31 -20.99 7.49
C GLY A 88 4.32 -19.87 7.73
N LEU A 89 3.94 -18.66 7.35
CA LEU A 89 4.82 -17.50 7.29
C LEU A 89 4.05 -16.20 7.53
N TYR A 90 4.50 -15.39 8.47
CA TYR A 90 4.13 -13.98 8.54
C TYR A 90 5.04 -13.16 7.63
N THR A 91 4.44 -12.23 6.88
CA THR A 91 5.18 -11.28 6.03
C THR A 91 4.77 -9.86 6.35
N LEU A 92 5.76 -8.99 6.57
CA LEU A 92 5.58 -7.54 6.70
C LEU A 92 6.30 -6.87 5.52
N PRO A 93 5.60 -6.54 4.43
CA PRO A 93 6.18 -5.88 3.27
C PRO A 93 6.39 -4.38 3.53
N HIS A 94 7.34 -3.78 2.80
CA HIS A 94 7.65 -2.34 2.85
C HIS A 94 8.02 -1.82 4.25
N ALA A 95 8.73 -2.63 5.02
CA ALA A 95 9.16 -2.28 6.37
C ALA A 95 10.16 -1.12 6.35
N LEU A 96 9.93 -0.14 7.23
CA LEU A 96 10.72 1.09 7.38
C LEU A 96 11.63 1.01 8.61
N GLY A 97 12.62 1.91 8.70
CA GLY A 97 13.57 1.95 9.83
C GLY A 97 12.90 1.96 11.22
N VAL A 98 11.78 2.67 11.36
CA VAL A 98 10.98 2.70 12.61
C VAL A 98 10.37 1.33 12.98
N GLU A 99 10.00 0.52 11.98
CA GLU A 99 9.46 -0.82 12.18
C GLU A 99 10.58 -1.83 12.49
N PHE A 100 11.76 -1.65 11.87
CA PHE A 100 12.97 -2.37 12.24
C PHE A 100 13.32 -2.14 13.73
N ASP A 101 13.35 -0.89 14.17
CA ASP A 101 13.65 -0.54 15.57
C ASP A 101 12.61 -1.14 16.53
N PHE A 102 11.31 -1.10 16.17
CA PHE A 102 10.25 -1.72 16.96
C PHE A 102 10.39 -3.25 17.09
N LEU A 103 10.80 -3.91 15.99
CA LEU A 103 11.05 -5.34 15.96
C LEU A 103 12.39 -5.73 16.62
N GLY A 104 13.24 -4.76 16.95
CA GLY A 104 14.59 -4.99 17.50
C GLY A 104 15.57 -5.54 16.48
N LEU A 105 15.35 -5.24 15.19
CA LEU A 105 16.23 -5.64 14.09
C LEU A 105 17.25 -4.55 13.80
N ASP A 106 18.42 -4.95 13.31
CA ASP A 106 19.41 -3.99 12.81
C ASP A 106 18.93 -3.37 11.49
N ARG A 107 18.79 -2.03 11.49
CA ARG A 107 18.35 -1.24 10.32
C ARG A 107 19.32 -1.28 9.15
N PHE A 108 20.60 -1.56 9.41
CA PHE A 108 21.65 -1.56 8.40
C PHE A 108 22.22 -2.96 8.16
N GLY A 109 21.61 -3.98 8.78
CA GLY A 109 22.00 -5.35 8.56
C GLY A 109 21.83 -5.69 7.08
N LEU A 110 22.87 -6.26 6.49
CA LEU A 110 22.78 -6.82 5.14
C LEU A 110 22.14 -8.19 5.22
N THR A 111 21.19 -8.43 4.33
CA THR A 111 20.56 -9.73 4.11
C THR A 111 21.61 -10.80 3.82
N GLY A 112 21.48 -11.96 4.47
CA GLY A 112 22.38 -13.11 4.29
C GLY A 112 23.66 -13.11 5.14
N SER A 113 23.86 -12.15 6.05
CA SER A 113 25.09 -12.10 6.87
C SER A 113 25.17 -13.18 7.96
N LYS A 114 24.06 -13.86 8.30
CA LYS A 114 24.03 -15.10 9.08
C LYS A 114 22.83 -15.94 8.66
N GLU A 115 23.05 -16.95 7.83
CA GLU A 115 22.08 -18.02 7.57
C GLU A 115 21.97 -18.93 8.81
N GLU A 116 21.47 -18.38 9.91
CA GLU A 116 20.96 -19.23 10.98
C GLU A 116 19.59 -19.72 10.52
N GLU A 117 19.47 -21.02 10.31
CA GLU A 117 18.21 -21.69 10.00
C GLU A 117 17.17 -21.31 11.08
N ILE A 118 16.30 -20.33 10.78
CA ILE A 118 15.30 -19.84 11.74
C ILE A 118 14.27 -20.94 11.92
N LYS A 119 14.25 -21.52 13.12
CA LYS A 119 13.31 -22.58 13.50
C LYS A 119 12.16 -22.01 14.33
N PRO A 120 10.95 -22.55 14.21
CA PRO A 120 9.87 -22.21 15.13
C PRO A 120 10.29 -22.46 16.58
N SER A 121 10.28 -21.40 17.39
CA SER A 121 10.70 -21.40 18.81
C SER A 121 9.81 -20.44 19.62
N ASP A 122 9.93 -20.41 20.95
CA ASP A 122 9.22 -19.41 21.76
C ASP A 122 9.67 -17.98 21.42
N GLU A 123 10.96 -17.79 21.15
CA GLU A 123 11.53 -16.50 20.74
C GLU A 123 10.97 -16.04 19.39
N GLU A 124 10.84 -16.99 18.45
CA GLU A 124 10.25 -16.73 17.14
C GLU A 124 8.76 -16.39 17.23
N GLU A 125 8.03 -17.03 18.13
CA GLU A 125 6.62 -16.73 18.37
C GLU A 125 6.44 -15.32 18.94
N VAL A 126 7.32 -14.90 19.88
CA VAL A 126 7.35 -13.52 20.38
C VAL A 126 7.64 -12.53 19.24
N PHE A 127 8.57 -12.86 18.34
CA PHE A 127 8.87 -12.06 17.17
C PHE A 127 7.66 -11.95 16.23
N CYS A 128 7.00 -13.06 15.91
CA CYS A 128 5.78 -13.09 15.10
C CYS A 128 4.66 -12.26 15.73
N ASN A 129 4.49 -12.31 17.06
CA ASN A 129 3.52 -11.50 17.77
C ASN A 129 3.79 -10.00 17.65
N LYS A 130 5.06 -9.58 17.64
CA LYS A 130 5.41 -8.18 17.33
C LYS A 130 5.14 -7.83 15.86
N MET A 131 5.40 -8.74 14.93
CA MET A 131 5.05 -8.51 13.51
C MET A 131 3.54 -8.32 13.32
N ARG A 132 2.71 -9.12 14.01
CA ARG A 132 1.23 -8.98 13.99
C ARG A 132 0.78 -7.61 14.49
N GLN A 133 1.49 -7.02 15.46
CA GLN A 133 1.25 -5.65 15.93
C GLN A 133 1.49 -4.59 14.86
N LEU A 134 2.24 -4.89 13.79
CA LEU A 134 2.44 -4.02 12.63
C LEU A 134 1.53 -4.38 11.44
N GLY A 135 0.62 -5.34 11.62
CA GLY A 135 -0.28 -5.80 10.56
C GLY A 135 0.35 -6.79 9.59
N ALA A 136 1.38 -7.53 10.02
CA ALA A 136 1.95 -8.60 9.22
C ALA A 136 0.89 -9.64 8.82
N LYS A 137 0.93 -10.05 7.56
CA LYS A 137 -0.04 -10.98 6.98
C LYS A 137 0.48 -12.41 7.07
N TRP A 138 -0.35 -13.32 7.55
CA TRP A 138 -0.05 -14.75 7.57
C TRP A 138 -0.36 -15.40 6.23
N PHE A 139 0.53 -16.30 5.80
CA PHE A 139 0.34 -17.19 4.67
C PHE A 139 0.55 -18.64 5.13
N PRO A 140 -0.35 -19.58 4.79
CA PRO A 140 -0.21 -21.00 5.13
C PRO A 140 1.05 -21.64 4.55
N ASP A 141 1.50 -21.16 3.39
CA ASP A 141 2.66 -21.70 2.71
C ASP A 141 3.44 -20.61 1.94
N ARG A 142 4.75 -20.82 1.81
CA ARG A 142 5.65 -19.88 1.12
C ARG A 142 5.31 -19.73 -0.36
N ARG A 143 4.78 -20.79 -1.01
CA ARG A 143 4.42 -20.77 -2.43
C ARG A 143 3.24 -19.83 -2.68
N LEU A 144 2.25 -19.82 -1.80
CA LEU A 144 1.11 -18.91 -1.85
C LEU A 144 1.55 -17.47 -1.63
N TYR A 145 2.49 -17.23 -0.71
CA TYR A 145 3.14 -15.92 -0.61
C TYR A 145 3.85 -15.54 -1.91
N CYS A 146 4.68 -16.42 -2.50
CA CYS A 146 5.37 -16.14 -3.76
C CYS A 146 4.39 -15.83 -4.90
N LEU A 147 3.30 -16.58 -5.02
CA LEU A 147 2.22 -16.32 -5.98
C LEU A 147 1.53 -14.99 -5.71
N TYR A 148 1.29 -14.66 -4.44
CA TYR A 148 0.70 -13.39 -4.02
C TYR A 148 1.63 -12.20 -4.33
N SER A 149 2.92 -12.29 -4.01
CA SER A 149 3.90 -11.23 -4.20
C SER A 149 4.15 -10.89 -5.66
N ARG A 150 4.05 -11.88 -6.55
CA ARG A 150 4.16 -11.72 -8.01
C ARG A 150 2.94 -11.10 -8.67
N ARG A 151 1.82 -10.97 -7.95
CA ARG A 151 0.65 -10.28 -8.48
C ARG A 151 0.97 -8.80 -8.75
N PRO A 152 0.48 -8.20 -9.83
CA PRO A 152 0.61 -6.77 -10.04
C PRO A 152 -0.01 -6.03 -8.85
N ALA A 153 0.57 -4.90 -8.46
CA ALA A 153 0.14 -4.12 -7.31
C ALA A 153 -1.38 -3.83 -7.35
N SER A 154 -1.91 -3.54 -8.55
CA SER A 154 -3.33 -3.29 -8.84
C SER A 154 -4.29 -4.48 -8.67
N SER A 155 -3.77 -5.65 -8.30
CA SER A 155 -4.55 -6.89 -8.11
C SER A 155 -4.35 -7.50 -6.72
N LYS A 156 -3.52 -6.86 -5.89
CA LYS A 156 -3.38 -7.22 -4.49
C LYS A 156 -4.53 -6.50 -3.78
N PRO A 157 -5.57 -7.22 -3.32
CA PRO A 157 -6.52 -6.58 -2.44
C PRO A 157 -5.74 -6.10 -1.22
N HIS A 158 -6.27 -5.08 -0.55
CA HIS A 158 -5.77 -4.47 0.68
C HIS A 158 -4.78 -3.33 0.43
N GLY A 159 -5.21 -2.17 0.93
CA GLY A 159 -4.46 -0.95 0.91
C GLY A 159 -3.23 -0.96 1.81
N VAL A 160 -2.57 0.19 1.94
CA VAL A 160 -1.38 0.33 2.78
C VAL A 160 -1.81 0.54 4.23
N LEU A 161 -1.28 -0.28 5.14
CA LEU A 161 -1.53 -0.18 6.57
C LEU A 161 -0.30 0.38 7.26
N HIS A 162 -0.49 1.44 8.04
CA HIS A 162 0.53 2.00 8.92
C HIS A 162 0.05 1.97 10.37
N VAL A 163 0.92 1.49 11.25
CA VAL A 163 0.63 1.31 12.66
C VAL A 163 1.64 2.06 13.49
N GLY A 164 1.17 2.73 14.54
CA GLY A 164 1.99 3.40 15.54
C GLY A 164 1.59 2.97 16.94
N TRP A 165 2.57 2.60 17.76
CA TRP A 165 2.38 2.18 19.14
C TRP A 165 2.92 3.25 20.08
N PRO A 166 2.04 4.09 20.67
CA PRO A 166 2.50 5.17 21.52
C PRO A 166 2.93 4.63 22.89
N SER A 167 3.88 5.32 23.52
CA SER A 167 4.43 4.93 24.83
C SER A 167 3.39 4.89 25.98
N ASN A 168 2.24 5.55 25.80
CA ASN A 168 1.15 5.62 26.77
C ASN A 168 0.05 4.55 26.58
N GLY A 169 0.19 3.65 25.61
CA GLY A 169 -0.74 2.54 25.35
C GLY A 169 -1.82 2.85 24.31
N GLY A 170 -2.54 1.80 23.90
CA GLY A 170 -3.41 1.83 22.71
C GLY A 170 -2.61 1.73 21.42
N VAL A 171 -3.25 1.97 20.27
CA VAL A 171 -2.62 1.91 18.96
C VAL A 171 -3.23 2.92 18.00
N TRP A 172 -2.39 3.58 17.21
CA TRP A 172 -2.79 4.43 16.09
C TRP A 172 -2.68 3.65 14.79
N VAL A 173 -3.72 3.72 13.96
CA VAL A 173 -3.78 2.97 12.70
C VAL A 173 -4.27 3.87 11.57
N LEU A 174 -3.48 3.95 10.51
CA LEU A 174 -3.86 4.55 9.24
C LEU A 174 -3.96 3.43 8.21
N HIS A 175 -5.16 3.22 7.65
CA HIS A 175 -5.39 2.29 6.55
C HIS A 175 -5.78 3.11 5.32
N ILE A 176 -4.93 3.11 4.31
CA ILE A 176 -5.13 3.82 3.05
C ILE A 176 -5.61 2.80 2.04
N GLY A 177 -6.85 2.88 1.57
CA GLY A 177 -7.39 1.96 0.56
C GLY A 177 -6.59 1.98 -0.74
N GLU A 178 -6.66 0.91 -1.54
CA GLU A 178 -5.91 0.80 -2.80
C GLU A 178 -6.22 1.97 -3.76
N MET A 179 -7.50 2.32 -3.91
CA MET A 179 -7.91 3.46 -4.73
C MET A 179 -7.44 4.80 -4.15
N GLU A 180 -7.45 4.95 -2.83
CA GLU A 180 -6.96 6.16 -2.15
C GLU A 180 -5.45 6.32 -2.37
N ALA A 181 -4.70 5.23 -2.26
CA ALA A 181 -3.25 5.22 -2.49
C ALA A 181 -2.85 5.56 -3.94
N ILE A 182 -3.71 5.25 -4.91
CA ILE A 182 -3.44 5.47 -6.35
C ILE A 182 -3.94 6.85 -6.82
N PHE A 183 -5.14 7.25 -6.39
CA PHE A 183 -5.86 8.39 -6.97
C PHE A 183 -5.82 9.65 -6.12
N GLU A 184 -5.50 9.56 -4.82
CA GLU A 184 -5.45 10.74 -3.96
C GLU A 184 -4.08 11.41 -3.96
N THR A 185 -4.09 12.74 -3.88
CA THR A 185 -2.88 13.57 -3.86
C THR A 185 -2.36 13.83 -2.45
N GLU A 186 -2.92 13.14 -1.45
CA GLU A 186 -2.53 13.32 -0.07
C GLU A 186 -1.07 12.90 0.15
N PRO A 187 -0.30 13.65 0.96
CA PRO A 187 1.14 13.43 1.12
C PRO A 187 1.46 12.27 2.08
N TRP A 188 0.88 11.09 1.85
CA TRP A 188 1.03 9.91 2.71
C TRP A 188 2.48 9.54 3.04
N GLY A 189 3.40 9.77 2.09
CA GLY A 189 4.83 9.51 2.24
C GLY A 189 5.52 10.28 3.37
N ILE A 190 4.90 11.32 3.94
CA ILE A 190 5.45 12.02 5.12
C ILE A 190 5.62 11.09 6.32
N ILE A 191 4.86 9.99 6.39
CA ILE A 191 4.98 8.97 7.44
C ILE A 191 6.34 8.26 7.46
N TYR A 192 7.06 8.27 6.34
CA TYR A 192 8.38 7.65 6.21
C TYR A 192 9.49 8.44 6.93
N ASN A 193 9.20 9.69 7.32
CA ASN A 193 10.16 10.55 8.03
C ASN A 193 10.17 10.32 9.55
N ALA A 194 9.23 9.53 10.09
CA ALA A 194 9.17 9.25 11.51
C ALA A 194 10.38 8.42 11.97
N LEU A 195 11.07 8.86 13.02
CA LEU A 195 12.25 8.18 13.56
C LEU A 195 11.93 7.19 14.67
N ASN A 196 10.74 7.27 15.26
CA ASN A 196 10.29 6.40 16.34
C ASN A 196 8.75 6.24 16.29
N MET A 197 8.22 5.33 17.12
CA MET A 197 6.79 5.02 17.13
C MET A 197 5.92 6.18 17.63
N ASP A 198 6.39 7.01 18.56
CA ASP A 198 5.64 8.16 19.05
C ASP A 198 5.50 9.24 17.95
N GLU A 199 6.58 9.54 17.22
CA GLU A 199 6.53 10.40 16.02
C GLU A 199 5.62 9.81 14.94
N ARG A 200 5.70 8.50 14.71
CA ARG A 200 4.82 7.81 13.75
C ARG A 200 3.35 7.95 14.13
N CYS A 201 3.01 7.84 15.43
CA CYS A 201 1.66 8.10 15.92
C CYS A 201 1.18 9.52 15.62
N GLN A 202 2.03 10.53 15.85
CA GLN A 202 1.67 11.93 15.54
C GLN A 202 1.39 12.15 14.06
N ILE A 203 2.17 11.51 13.18
CA ILE A 203 1.94 11.60 11.74
C ILE A 203 0.68 10.84 11.33
N ILE A 204 0.45 9.64 11.87
CA ILE A 204 -0.78 8.86 11.64
C ILE A 204 -2.02 9.69 12.03
N GLU A 205 -2.00 10.32 13.20
CA GLU A 205 -3.09 11.20 13.66
C GLU A 205 -3.34 12.37 12.70
N ARG A 206 -2.28 13.07 12.27
CA ARG A 206 -2.38 14.20 11.31
C ARG A 206 -2.94 13.79 9.96
N LEU A 207 -2.66 12.55 9.54
CA LEU A 207 -3.13 11.95 8.29
C LEU A 207 -4.54 11.35 8.41
N GLY A 208 -5.26 11.59 9.52
CA GLY A 208 -6.63 11.11 9.70
C GLY A 208 -6.72 9.64 10.13
N GLY A 209 -5.62 9.08 10.63
CA GLY A 209 -5.62 7.76 11.25
C GLY A 209 -6.53 7.70 12.48
N LYS A 210 -6.85 6.48 12.90
CA LYS A 210 -7.76 6.20 14.01
C LYS A 210 -7.01 5.63 15.20
N PHE A 211 -7.30 6.18 16.38
CA PHE A 211 -6.82 5.63 17.65
C PHE A 211 -7.74 4.53 18.16
N TYR A 212 -7.14 3.44 18.63
CA TYR A 212 -7.81 2.33 19.31
C TYR A 212 -7.22 2.20 20.72
N PRO A 213 -7.96 2.60 21.78
CA PRO A 213 -7.52 2.42 23.16
C PRO A 213 -7.29 0.93 23.51
N ASP A 214 -8.10 0.06 22.91
CA ASP A 214 -7.95 -1.39 22.96
C ASP A 214 -7.50 -1.87 21.56
N PRO A 215 -6.23 -2.24 21.38
CA PRO A 215 -5.71 -2.69 20.09
C PRO A 215 -6.45 -3.89 19.50
N LYS A 216 -7.04 -4.75 20.34
CA LYS A 216 -7.81 -5.93 19.89
C LYS A 216 -9.11 -5.54 19.17
N ARG A 217 -9.55 -4.27 19.29
CA ARG A 217 -10.71 -3.74 18.55
C ARG A 217 -10.35 -3.20 17.16
N CYS A 218 -9.07 -3.17 16.81
CA CYS A 218 -8.66 -2.76 15.47
C CYS A 218 -8.97 -3.88 14.47
N PRO A 219 -9.83 -3.66 13.45
CA PRO A 219 -10.18 -4.71 12.49
C PRO A 219 -9.03 -5.07 11.53
N TYR A 220 -7.97 -4.26 11.50
CA TYR A 220 -6.82 -4.45 10.62
C TYR A 220 -5.67 -5.20 11.28
N LEU A 221 -5.73 -5.41 12.60
CA LEU A 221 -4.67 -6.09 13.34
C LEU A 221 -5.17 -7.45 13.82
N ASP A 222 -4.46 -8.50 13.43
CA ASP A 222 -4.69 -9.85 13.93
C ASP A 222 -4.00 -9.99 15.30
N LEU A 223 -4.65 -9.48 16.36
CA LEU A 223 -4.15 -9.53 17.75
C LEU A 223 -4.99 -10.42 18.65
N ALA A 224 -5.85 -11.27 18.08
CA ALA A 224 -6.60 -12.24 18.85
C ALA A 224 -5.62 -13.24 19.50
N ASP A 225 -5.93 -13.62 20.74
CA ASP A 225 -5.27 -14.73 21.40
C ASP A 225 -5.66 -15.98 20.60
N ASP A 226 -4.78 -16.42 19.70
CA ASP A 226 -5.00 -17.65 18.94
C ASP A 226 -5.12 -18.77 20.00
N PRO A 227 -6.26 -19.49 20.12
CA PRO A 227 -6.29 -20.67 20.95
C PRO A 227 -5.37 -21.67 20.27
N SER A 228 -4.14 -21.79 20.76
CA SER A 228 -3.23 -22.83 20.31
C SER A 228 -3.96 -24.17 20.42
N PRO A 229 -4.05 -24.98 19.34
CA PRO A 229 -4.47 -26.36 19.47
C PRO A 229 -3.52 -27.15 20.38
#